data_AF-A0A517RGJ0-F1
#
_entry.id   AF-A0A517RGJ0-F1
#
_cell.length_a   1.000
_cell.length_b   1.000
_cell.length_c   1.000
_cell.angle_alpha   90.00
_cell.angle_beta   90.00
_cell.angle_gamma   90.00
#
_symmetry.space_group_name_H-M   'P 1'
#
loop_
_entity.id
_entity.type
_entity.pdbx_description
1 polymer ?
#
loop_
_entity_poly.entity_id
_entity_poly.type
_entity_poly.pdbx_seq_one_letter_code
_entity_poly.pdbx_strand_id
1 'polypeptide(L)'
;MQDDSFDQDVVNLIASCRSLLALEAMSGVDHYLNHGEPEMAFEGLLIELMKANRLPESFHSIHWEQMARSAGLIDEGGVFDYEIWNKFSVWYADR
;
A
#
# COMPACT_ATOMS: atom_id res chain seq x y z
N MET A 1 -11.63 -13.59 -13.52
CA MET A 1 -10.21 -13.29 -13.73
C MET A 1 -9.87 -12.31 -12.64
N GLN A 2 -9.17 -12.76 -11.60
CA GLN A 2 -8.45 -11.82 -10.73
C GLN A 2 -7.45 -11.11 -11.63
N ASP A 3 -7.39 -9.79 -11.57
CA ASP A 3 -6.51 -8.99 -12.42
C ASP A 3 -5.05 -9.24 -11.99
N ASP A 4 -4.34 -10.14 -12.70
CA ASP A 4 -2.91 -10.46 -12.51
C ASP A 4 -2.00 -9.20 -12.50
N SER A 5 -2.51 -8.05 -12.99
CA SER A 5 -1.80 -6.76 -12.98
C SER A 5 -1.70 -6.14 -11.60
N PHE A 6 -2.75 -6.21 -10.76
CA PHE A 6 -2.77 -5.52 -9.47
C PHE A 6 -1.79 -6.18 -8.49
N ASP A 7 -1.84 -7.51 -8.38
CA ASP A 7 -0.96 -8.28 -7.51
C ASP A 7 0.51 -8.01 -7.85
N GLN A 8 0.83 -8.00 -9.15
CA GLN A 8 2.19 -7.74 -9.62
C GLN A 8 2.63 -6.29 -9.34
N ASP A 9 1.72 -5.32 -9.46
CA ASP A 9 2.00 -3.92 -9.13
C ASP A 9 2.28 -3.76 -7.62
N VAL A 10 1.51 -4.42 -6.76
CA VAL A 10 1.73 -4.44 -5.31
C VAL A 10 3.10 -5.05 -4.97
N VAL A 11 3.45 -6.19 -5.58
CA VAL A 11 4.77 -6.83 -5.40
C VAL A 11 5.91 -5.88 -5.78
N ASN A 12 5.80 -5.24 -6.94
CA ASN A 12 6.81 -4.30 -7.43
C ASN A 12 6.95 -3.09 -6.50
N LEU A 13 5.83 -2.58 -6.01
CA LEU A 13 5.79 -1.45 -5.10
C LEU A 13 6.46 -1.77 -3.76
N ILE A 14 6.08 -2.90 -3.15
CA ILE A 14 6.66 -3.40 -1.91
C ILE A 14 8.18 -3.56 -2.08
N ALA A 15 8.63 -4.16 -3.18
CA ALA A 15 10.05 -4.32 -3.47
C ALA A 15 10.79 -2.97 -3.54
N SER A 16 10.18 -1.94 -4.14
CA SER A 16 10.76 -0.59 -4.21
C SER A 16 10.86 0.10 -2.84
N CYS A 17 9.99 -0.27 -1.89
CA CYS A 17 9.96 0.31 -0.55
C CYS A 17 10.88 -0.44 0.46
N ARG A 18 11.36 -1.65 0.13
CA ARG A 18 12.20 -2.45 1.03
C ARG A 18 13.48 -1.77 1.50
N SER A 19 14.07 -0.90 0.67
CA SER A 19 15.28 -0.14 1.03
C SER A 19 14.98 1.05 1.95
N LEU A 20 13.71 1.45 2.06
CA LEU A 20 13.27 2.62 2.81
C LEU A 20 12.73 2.26 4.20
N LEU A 21 12.18 1.06 4.34
CA LEU A 21 11.51 0.56 5.54
C LEU A 21 12.40 -0.44 6.29
N ALA A 22 12.27 -0.47 7.62
CA ALA A 22 12.97 -1.45 8.44
C ALA A 22 12.44 -2.87 8.20
N LEU A 23 13.27 -3.89 8.46
CA LEU A 23 12.87 -5.29 8.30
C LEU A 23 11.61 -5.63 9.12
N GLU A 24 11.49 -5.07 10.33
CA GLU A 24 10.32 -5.26 11.19
C GLU A 24 9.04 -4.70 10.57
N ALA A 25 9.12 -3.54 9.91
CA ALA A 25 8.00 -2.93 9.20
C ALA A 25 7.57 -3.79 7.99
N MET A 26 8.55 -4.37 7.28
CA MET A 26 8.26 -5.25 6.13
C MET A 26 7.71 -6.62 6.53
N SER A 27 7.93 -7.07 7.77
CA SER A 27 7.49 -8.40 8.23
C SER A 27 5.97 -8.60 8.11
N GLY A 28 5.19 -7.58 8.49
CA GLY A 28 3.73 -7.61 8.35
C GLY A 28 3.29 -7.59 6.88
N VAL A 29 3.89 -6.72 6.07
CA VAL A 29 3.61 -6.61 4.63
C VAL A 29 3.92 -7.92 3.91
N ASP A 30 5.06 -8.54 4.21
CA ASP A 30 5.49 -9.82 3.65
C ASP A 30 4.58 -10.97 4.10
N HIS A 31 4.07 -10.92 5.33
CA HIS A 31 3.13 -11.91 5.82
C HIS A 31 1.87 -11.95 4.96
N TYR A 32 1.22 -10.80 4.73
CA TYR A 32 0.01 -10.73 3.91
C TYR A 32 0.27 -11.11 2.45
N LEU A 33 1.37 -10.63 1.87
CA LEU A 33 1.73 -10.96 0.49
C LEU A 33 1.94 -12.47 0.29
N ASN A 34 2.59 -13.14 1.24
CA ASN A 34 2.80 -14.59 1.19
C ASN A 34 1.51 -15.42 1.39
N HIS A 35 0.46 -14.83 1.96
CA HIS A 35 -0.86 -15.46 2.09
C HIS A 35 -1.76 -15.23 0.87
N GLY A 36 -1.28 -14.51 -0.15
CA GLY A 36 -2.08 -14.17 -1.32
C GLY A 36 -3.09 -13.05 -1.04
N GLU A 37 -2.76 -12.15 -0.11
CA GLU A 37 -3.59 -11.03 0.32
C GLU A 37 -2.90 -9.69 -0.06
N PRO A 38 -2.77 -9.38 -1.36
CA PRO A 38 -2.06 -8.19 -1.84
C PRO A 38 -2.72 -6.87 -1.39
N GLU A 39 -4.04 -6.85 -1.21
CA GLU A 39 -4.78 -5.69 -0.70
C GLU A 39 -4.34 -5.34 0.72
N MET A 40 -4.22 -6.35 1.61
CA MET A 40 -3.73 -6.19 2.97
C MET A 40 -2.25 -5.82 3.01
N ALA A 41 -1.45 -6.42 2.12
CA ALA A 41 -0.04 -6.06 1.99
C ALA A 41 0.12 -4.58 1.59
N PHE A 42 -0.72 -4.09 0.69
CA PHE A 42 -0.72 -2.69 0.28
C PHE A 42 -1.19 -1.75 1.39
N GLU A 43 -2.28 -2.07 2.10
CA GLU A 43 -2.73 -1.33 3.27
C GLU A 43 -1.62 -1.22 4.33
N GLY A 44 -0.99 -2.35 4.67
CA GLY A 44 0.13 -2.40 5.60
C GLY A 44 1.31 -1.54 5.15
N LEU A 45 1.62 -1.54 3.85
CA LEU A 45 2.67 -0.70 3.30
C LEU A 45 2.39 0.80 3.49
N LEU A 46 1.15 1.25 3.24
CA LEU A 46 0.76 2.66 3.44
C LEU A 46 0.95 3.08 4.91
N ILE A 47 0.56 2.21 5.85
CA ILE A 47 0.73 2.44 7.28
C ILE A 47 2.21 2.60 7.64
N GLU A 48 3.07 1.70 7.16
CA GLU A 48 4.49 1.72 7.48
C GLU A 48 5.22 2.92 6.86
N LEU A 49 4.82 3.36 5.66
CA LEU A 49 5.35 4.58 5.03
C LEU A 49 5.00 5.84 5.84
N MET A 50 3.74 5.93 6.32
CA MET A 50 3.31 7.02 7.20
C MET A 50 4.10 7.02 8.51
N LYS A 51 4.24 5.87 9.17
CA LYS A 51 5.01 5.72 10.42
C LYS A 51 6.49 6.07 10.24
N ALA A 52 7.11 5.60 9.16
CA ALA A 52 8.50 5.88 8.83
C ALA A 52 8.72 7.32 8.38
N ASN A 53 7.64 8.06 8.11
CA ASN A 53 7.65 9.41 7.57
C ASN A 53 8.42 9.49 6.23
N ARG A 54 8.28 8.49 5.36
CA ARG A 54 9.05 8.35 4.10
C ARG A 54 8.15 7.96 2.92
N LEU A 55 8.53 8.43 1.74
CA LEU A 55 7.95 8.03 0.46
C LEU A 55 9.07 7.54 -0.47
N PRO A 56 8.81 6.55 -1.33
CA PRO A 56 9.76 6.17 -2.37
C PRO A 56 9.84 7.24 -3.46
N GLU A 57 10.98 7.31 -4.15
CA GLU A 57 11.16 8.18 -5.32
C GLU A 57 10.21 7.80 -6.47
N SER A 58 9.76 6.54 -6.51
CA SER A 58 8.77 6.03 -7.47
C SER A 58 7.32 6.40 -7.10
N PHE A 59 7.09 7.23 -6.07
CA PHE A 59 5.75 7.64 -5.67
C PHE A 59 5.07 8.48 -6.74
N HIS A 60 3.92 7.99 -7.22
CA HIS A 60 3.05 8.70 -8.15
C HIS A 60 1.62 8.61 -7.64
N SER A 61 1.09 9.71 -7.11
CA SER A 61 -0.21 9.76 -6.43
C SER A 61 -1.35 9.16 -7.24
N ILE A 62 -1.44 9.48 -8.55
CA ILE A 62 -2.48 8.95 -9.44
C ILE A 62 -2.41 7.42 -9.56
N HIS A 63 -1.20 6.86 -9.68
CA HIS A 63 -1.03 5.42 -9.81
C HIS A 63 -1.36 4.69 -8.49
N TRP A 64 -0.94 5.26 -7.37
CA TRP A 64 -1.21 4.69 -6.05
C TRP A 64 -2.68 4.80 -5.67
N GLU A 65 -3.37 5.86 -6.10
CA GLU A 65 -4.83 6.00 -5.95
C GLU A 65 -5.57 4.91 -6.73
N GLN A 66 -5.12 4.62 -7.96
CA GLN A 66 -5.69 3.52 -8.75
C GLN A 66 -5.49 2.18 -8.05
N MET A 67 -4.31 1.92 -7.49
CA MET A 67 -4.06 0.71 -6.69
C MET A 67 -4.93 0.66 -5.44
N ALA A 68 -5.09 1.77 -4.72
CA ALA A 68 -5.96 1.85 -3.54
C ALA A 68 -7.43 1.57 -3.90
N ARG A 69 -7.88 2.04 -5.06
CA ARG A 69 -9.22 1.71 -5.59
C ARG A 69 -9.35 0.23 -5.90
N SER A 70 -8.37 -0.36 -6.60
CA SER A 70 -8.35 -1.80 -6.91
C SER A 70 -8.34 -2.66 -5.65
N ALA A 71 -7.66 -2.19 -4.60
CA ALA A 71 -7.60 -2.84 -3.29
C ALA A 71 -8.87 -2.67 -2.44
N GLY A 72 -9.87 -1.91 -2.91
CA GLY A 72 -11.08 -1.61 -2.14
C GLY A 72 -10.85 -0.69 -0.93
N LEU A 73 -9.76 0.08 -0.94
CA LEU A 73 -9.38 1.01 0.15
C LEU A 73 -9.99 2.41 0.01
N ILE A 74 -10.88 2.62 -0.97
CA ILE A 74 -11.54 3.90 -1.24
C ILE A 74 -13.08 3.80 -1.14
N ASP A 75 -13.65 2.64 -1.44
CA ASP A 75 -15.09 2.49 -1.57
C ASP A 75 -15.71 2.01 -0.23
N GLU A 76 -16.71 2.74 0.28
CA GLU A 76 -17.44 2.40 1.51
C GLU A 76 -18.11 1.01 1.37
N GLY A 77 -17.86 0.13 2.35
CA GLY A 77 -18.41 -1.24 2.38
C GLY A 77 -17.40 -2.35 2.06
N GLY A 78 -16.13 -2.00 1.81
CA GLY A 78 -15.02 -2.96 1.77
C GLY A 78 -14.71 -3.60 3.13
N VAL A 79 -13.95 -4.70 3.11
CA VAL A 79 -13.48 -5.40 4.33
C VAL A 79 -12.37 -4.62 5.05
N PHE A 80 -11.71 -3.70 4.34
CA PHE A 80 -10.54 -2.95 4.79
C PHE A 80 -10.89 -1.54 5.29
N ASP A 81 -9.97 -0.87 5.99
CA ASP A 81 -10.15 0.52 6.44
C ASP A 81 -10.24 1.46 5.23
N TYR A 82 -11.46 1.73 4.77
CA TYR A 82 -11.74 2.63 3.64
C TYR A 82 -11.24 4.07 3.87
N GLU A 83 -10.85 4.42 5.10
CA GLU A 83 -10.23 5.71 5.40
C GLU A 83 -8.72 5.69 5.24
N ILE A 84 -8.07 4.54 5.06
CA ILE A 84 -6.60 4.47 5.05
C ILE A 84 -6.01 5.29 3.91
N TRP A 85 -6.63 5.26 2.73
CA TRP A 85 -6.20 6.06 1.60
C TRP A 85 -6.37 7.56 1.87
N ASN A 86 -7.45 7.95 2.54
CA ASN A 86 -7.67 9.34 2.92
C ASN A 86 -6.62 9.81 3.94
N LYS A 87 -6.34 9.01 4.98
CA LYS A 87 -5.28 9.27 5.97
C LYS A 87 -3.91 9.42 5.30
N PHE A 88 -3.58 8.51 4.39
CA PHE A 88 -2.36 8.56 3.59
C PHE A 88 -2.31 9.82 2.71
N SER A 89 -3.43 10.19 2.08
CA SER A 89 -3.55 11.36 1.22
C SER A 89 -3.35 12.68 1.93
N VAL A 90 -3.98 12.84 3.09
CA VAL A 90 -3.74 14.00 3.95
C VAL A 90 -2.28 14.06 4.39
N TRP A 91 -1.71 12.91 4.80
CA TRP A 91 -0.33 12.85 5.27
C TRP A 91 0.70 13.20 4.17
N TYR A 92 0.55 12.73 2.92
CA TYR A 92 1.52 13.07 1.87
C TYR A 92 1.31 14.48 1.32
N ALA A 93 0.11 15.04 1.41
CA ALA A 93 -0.19 16.39 0.95
C ALA A 93 0.35 17.48 1.91
N ASP A 94 0.55 17.15 3.19
CA ASP A 94 1.09 18.05 4.22
C ASP A 94 2.63 18.13 4.24
N ARG A 95 3.31 17.62 3.20
CA ARG A 95 4.78 17.52 3.11
C ARG A 95 5.43 18.56 2.23
#